data_AF-A0A0P0MHQ7-F1
#
_entry.id   AF-A0A0P0MHQ7-F1
#
_cell.length_a   1.000
_cell.length_b   1.000
_cell.length_c   1.000
_cell.angle_alpha   90.00
_cell.angle_beta   90.00
_cell.angle_gamma   90.00
#
_symmetry.space_group_name_H-M   'P 1'
#
loop_
_entity.id
_entity.type
_entity.pdbx_description
1 polymer ?
#
loop_
_entity_poly.entity_id
_entity_poly.type
_entity_poly.pdbx_seq_one_letter_code
_entity_poly.pdbx_strand_id
1 'polypeptide(L)'
;MVNLLLGLTLGLSLLAAASTWAALQWRSDRHIVQRSQTQQELRALMDTLVHDLRRAQFQGEAKDLQISPHQILFTVNRNDNALRDNNECSGFRLNGTILQTQTSCQPAVWTSLNDNRSLQILALNFQWECDADSNSQGDLLSLEIRSQATQEPVPATWQRHVRMRNVHARTRPTTASCTSAA
;
A
#
# COMPACT_ATOMS: atom_id res chain seq x y z
N MET A 1 -51.64 -42.15 15.04
CA MET A 1 -50.60 -42.01 13.98
C MET A 1 -50.44 -40.57 13.48
N VAL A 2 -51.51 -39.80 13.30
CA VAL A 2 -51.46 -38.41 12.77
C VAL A 2 -50.62 -37.43 13.59
N ASN A 3 -50.72 -37.44 14.93
CA ASN A 3 -49.94 -36.51 15.79
C ASN A 3 -48.42 -36.72 15.72
N LEU A 4 -47.97 -37.96 15.47
CA LEU A 4 -46.55 -38.27 15.34
C LEU A 4 -45.98 -37.70 14.03
N LEU A 5 -46.75 -37.80 12.94
CA LEU A 5 -46.39 -37.25 11.62
C LEU A 5 -46.35 -35.71 11.67
N LEU A 6 -47.30 -35.07 12.35
CA LEU A 6 -47.31 -33.61 12.54
C LEU A 6 -46.07 -33.13 13.31
N GLY A 7 -45.70 -33.77 14.42
CA GLY A 7 -44.51 -33.41 15.17
C GLY A 7 -43.22 -33.58 14.35
N LEU A 8 -43.12 -34.66 13.58
CA LEU A 8 -41.95 -34.95 12.75
C LEU A 8 -41.79 -33.95 11.60
N THR A 9 -42.88 -33.60 10.91
CA THR A 9 -42.85 -32.61 9.82
C THR A 9 -42.44 -31.23 10.32
N LEU A 10 -42.99 -30.78 11.45
CA LEU A 10 -42.62 -29.50 12.07
C LEU A 10 -41.15 -29.50 12.50
N GLY A 11 -40.70 -30.55 13.20
CA GLY A 11 -39.31 -30.67 13.63
C GLY A 11 -38.31 -30.65 12.47
N LEU A 12 -38.61 -31.39 11.39
CA LEU A 12 -37.76 -31.40 10.19
C LEU A 12 -37.76 -30.04 9.46
N SER A 13 -38.89 -29.34 9.42
CA SER A 13 -38.96 -28.00 8.80
C SER A 13 -38.11 -26.96 9.54
N LEU A 14 -38.16 -26.97 10.88
CA LEU A 14 -37.34 -26.11 11.73
C LEU A 14 -35.85 -26.41 11.58
N LEU A 15 -35.48 -27.71 11.56
CA LEU A 15 -34.09 -28.12 11.37
C LEU A 15 -33.56 -27.73 9.98
N ALA A 16 -34.38 -27.89 8.93
CA ALA A 16 -34.05 -27.47 7.58
C ALA A 16 -33.87 -25.94 7.48
N ALA A 17 -34.75 -25.16 8.12
CA ALA A 17 -34.61 -23.70 8.19
C ALA A 17 -33.34 -23.27 8.95
N ALA A 18 -33.05 -23.88 10.10
CA ALA A 18 -31.87 -23.56 10.89
C ALA A 18 -30.55 -23.90 10.16
N SER A 19 -30.50 -25.07 9.51
CA SER A 19 -29.33 -25.50 8.73
C SER A 19 -29.09 -24.62 7.50
N THR A 20 -30.14 -24.22 6.79
CA THR A 20 -30.03 -23.29 5.66
C THR A 20 -29.57 -21.90 6.11
N TRP A 21 -30.12 -21.39 7.21
CA TRP A 21 -29.67 -20.11 7.79
C TRP A 21 -28.20 -20.16 8.22
N ALA A 22 -27.78 -21.22 8.93
CA ALA A 22 -26.39 -21.39 9.34
C ALA A 22 -25.43 -21.48 8.13
N ALA A 23 -25.84 -22.17 7.06
CA ALA A 23 -25.06 -22.24 5.83
C ALA A 23 -24.93 -20.87 5.14
N LEU A 24 -25.98 -20.05 5.15
CA LEU A 24 -25.95 -18.69 4.61
C LEU A 24 -25.04 -17.78 5.45
N GLN A 25 -25.17 -17.84 6.78
CA GLN A 25 -24.34 -17.08 7.71
C GLN A 25 -22.85 -17.40 7.51
N TRP A 26 -22.49 -18.68 7.47
CA TRP A 26 -21.12 -19.11 7.26
C TRP A 26 -20.53 -18.61 5.94
N ARG A 27 -21.33 -18.60 4.87
CA ARG A 27 -20.91 -18.03 3.57
C ARG A 27 -20.64 -16.53 3.71
N SER A 28 -21.52 -15.80 4.37
CA SER A 28 -21.34 -14.36 4.65
C SER A 28 -20.06 -14.09 5.44
N ASP A 29 -19.84 -14.83 6.52
CA ASP A 29 -18.67 -14.65 7.39
C ASP A 29 -17.36 -14.90 6.64
N ARG A 30 -17.31 -15.92 5.77
CA ARG A 30 -16.15 -16.16 4.91
C ARG A 30 -15.85 -14.97 3.99
N HIS A 31 -16.88 -14.39 3.37
CA HIS A 31 -16.69 -13.21 2.52
C HIS A 31 -16.17 -12.01 3.31
N ILE A 32 -16.66 -11.80 4.54
CA ILE A 32 -16.21 -10.70 5.41
C ILE A 32 -14.73 -10.88 5.79
N VAL A 33 -14.34 -12.10 6.19
CA VAL A 33 -12.95 -12.40 6.56
C VAL A 33 -12.00 -12.18 5.38
N GLN A 34 -12.36 -12.67 4.19
CA GLN A 34 -11.54 -12.50 2.99
C GLN A 34 -11.32 -11.02 2.63
N ARG A 35 -12.38 -10.21 2.67
CA ARG A 35 -12.25 -8.76 2.44
C ARG A 35 -11.35 -8.10 3.47
N SER A 36 -11.53 -8.42 4.75
CA SER A 36 -10.68 -7.90 5.83
C SER A 36 -9.20 -8.24 5.61
N GLN A 37 -8.88 -9.47 5.20
CA GLN A 37 -7.50 -9.87 4.89
C GLN A 37 -6.89 -9.02 3.78
N THR A 38 -7.60 -8.83 2.66
CA THR A 38 -7.08 -7.99 1.55
C THR A 38 -6.85 -6.53 1.96
N GLN A 39 -7.71 -5.99 2.81
CA GLN A 39 -7.55 -4.63 3.34
C GLN A 39 -6.37 -4.55 4.32
N GLN A 40 -6.13 -5.59 5.11
CA GLN A 40 -4.98 -5.68 6.02
C GLN A 40 -3.66 -5.79 5.25
N GLU A 41 -3.59 -6.61 4.20
CA GLU A 41 -2.42 -6.74 3.33
C GLU A 41 -2.06 -5.39 2.69
N LEU A 42 -3.04 -4.68 2.13
CA LEU A 42 -2.82 -3.38 1.52
C LEU A 42 -2.43 -2.31 2.54
N ARG A 43 -3.02 -2.32 3.74
CA ARG A 43 -2.61 -1.42 4.83
C ARG A 43 -1.16 -1.69 5.24
N ALA A 44 -0.79 -2.96 5.43
CA ALA A 44 0.58 -3.33 5.79
C ALA A 44 1.58 -2.91 4.71
N LEU A 45 1.25 -3.13 3.44
CA LEU A 45 2.04 -2.67 2.30
C LEU A 45 2.21 -1.15 2.34
N MET A 46 1.12 -0.38 2.50
CA MET A 46 1.19 1.08 2.60
C MET A 46 2.04 1.54 3.79
N ASP A 47 1.92 0.89 4.94
CA ASP A 47 2.72 1.23 6.13
C ASP A 47 4.21 0.94 5.89
N THR A 48 4.56 -0.13 5.17
CA THR A 48 5.95 -0.39 4.73
C THR A 48 6.47 0.71 3.82
N LEU A 49 5.70 1.12 2.80
CA LEU A 49 6.11 2.20 1.89
C LEU A 49 6.35 3.51 2.63
N VAL A 50 5.40 3.89 3.48
CA VAL A 50 5.50 5.11 4.29
C VAL A 50 6.69 5.04 5.24
N HIS A 51 6.93 3.89 5.88
CA HIS A 51 8.07 3.69 6.77
C HIS A 51 9.40 3.92 6.04
N ASP A 52 9.59 3.30 4.88
CA ASP A 52 10.82 3.42 4.10
C ASP A 52 11.01 4.82 3.51
N LEU A 53 9.93 5.46 3.03
CA LEU A 53 9.98 6.84 2.53
C LEU A 53 10.35 7.84 3.62
N ARG A 54 9.91 7.65 4.87
CA ARG A 54 10.33 8.52 6.00
C ARG A 54 11.83 8.47 6.28
N ARG A 55 12.49 7.37 5.90
CA ARG A 55 13.93 7.16 6.06
C ARG A 55 14.75 7.60 4.83
N ALA A 56 14.07 8.01 3.77
CA ALA A 56 14.70 8.42 2.53
C ALA A 56 15.54 9.69 2.68
N GLN A 57 16.40 9.91 1.70
CA GLN A 57 17.19 11.11 1.50
C GLN A 57 18.15 11.42 2.65
N PHE A 58 19.01 10.47 3.02
CA PHE A 58 19.89 10.64 4.16
C PHE A 58 20.85 11.85 4.05
N GLN A 59 21.48 12.13 2.89
CA GLN A 59 22.44 13.26 2.76
C GLN A 59 21.83 14.53 2.17
N GLY A 60 20.58 14.52 1.72
CA GLY A 60 19.97 15.69 1.09
C GLY A 60 20.36 15.92 -0.37
N GLU A 61 21.11 15.01 -1.00
CA GLU A 61 21.62 15.17 -2.36
C GLU A 61 20.57 14.82 -3.43
N ALA A 62 20.70 15.40 -4.63
CA ALA A 62 19.76 15.12 -5.74
C ALA A 62 19.74 13.63 -6.15
N LYS A 63 20.85 12.92 -5.94
CA LYS A 63 20.96 11.48 -6.21
C LYS A 63 20.22 10.61 -5.18
N ASP A 64 19.93 11.16 -3.99
CA ASP A 64 19.37 10.43 -2.85
C ASP A 64 17.85 10.35 -2.86
N LEU A 65 17.20 11.12 -3.74
CA LEU A 65 15.76 11.07 -3.94
C LEU A 65 15.44 11.48 -5.38
N GLN A 66 14.90 10.54 -6.16
CA GLN A 66 14.48 10.76 -7.53
C GLN A 66 13.05 10.24 -7.69
N ILE A 67 12.17 11.09 -8.18
CA ILE A 67 10.77 10.72 -8.46
C ILE A 67 10.56 10.71 -9.97
N SER A 68 9.85 9.70 -10.44
CA SER A 68 9.44 9.51 -11.83
C SER A 68 8.00 8.95 -11.86
N PRO A 69 7.33 8.94 -13.02
CA PRO A 69 6.01 8.32 -13.13
C PRO A 69 6.06 6.86 -12.65
N HIS A 70 5.21 6.53 -11.69
CA HIS A 70 5.12 5.19 -11.09
C HIS A 70 6.41 4.63 -10.48
N GLN A 71 7.37 5.49 -10.15
CA GLN A 71 8.63 5.09 -9.54
C GLN A 71 9.21 6.17 -8.64
N ILE A 72 9.73 5.74 -7.50
CA ILE A 72 10.53 6.57 -6.61
C ILE A 72 11.80 5.81 -6.25
N LEU A 73 12.95 6.47 -6.38
CA LEU A 73 14.25 5.94 -5.98
C LEU A 73 14.78 6.80 -4.85
N PHE A 74 15.33 6.17 -3.83
CA PHE A 74 15.88 6.88 -2.70
C PHE A 74 17.02 6.13 -2.04
N THR A 75 17.84 6.83 -1.27
CA THR A 75 18.89 6.22 -0.45
C THR A 75 18.51 6.23 1.02
N VAL A 76 18.92 5.19 1.73
CA VAL A 76 18.76 5.05 3.18
C VAL A 76 20.10 4.63 3.76
N ASN A 77 20.62 5.41 4.69
CA ASN A 77 21.81 5.04 5.45
C ASN A 77 21.41 3.95 6.46
N ARG A 78 21.78 2.69 6.18
CA ARG A 78 21.35 1.52 6.95
C ARG A 78 22.31 1.21 8.09
N ASN A 79 23.59 1.49 7.91
CA ASN A 79 24.65 1.21 8.87
C ASN A 79 25.19 2.48 9.57
N ASP A 80 24.56 3.62 9.32
CA ASP A 80 24.89 4.93 9.88
C ASP A 80 26.34 5.40 9.61
N ASN A 81 26.99 4.90 8.55
CA ASN A 81 28.37 5.27 8.21
C ASN A 81 28.49 6.56 7.36
N ALA A 82 27.35 7.11 6.93
CA ALA A 82 27.25 8.29 6.06
C ALA A 82 27.92 8.15 4.68
N LEU A 83 28.15 6.92 4.23
CA LEU A 83 28.65 6.57 2.91
C LEU A 83 27.61 5.72 2.21
N ARG A 84 27.31 6.02 0.94
CA ARG A 84 26.34 5.25 0.18
C ARG A 84 26.89 3.88 -0.19
N ASP A 85 26.44 2.86 0.51
CA ASP A 85 26.75 1.46 0.18
C ASP A 85 25.78 0.88 -0.86
N ASN A 86 26.15 -0.24 -1.49
CA ASN A 86 25.33 -0.83 -2.56
C ASN A 86 23.94 -1.26 -2.07
N ASN A 87 23.80 -1.69 -0.81
CA ASN A 87 22.54 -2.12 -0.18
C ASN A 87 21.71 -0.97 0.39
N GLU A 88 22.12 0.28 0.15
CA GLU A 88 21.45 1.49 0.64
C GLU A 88 20.62 2.19 -0.44
N CYS A 89 20.62 1.64 -1.66
CA CYS A 89 19.62 2.00 -2.66
C CYS A 89 18.31 1.27 -2.38
N SER A 90 17.29 2.08 -2.15
CA SER A 90 15.92 1.66 -1.98
C SER A 90 15.05 2.36 -3.03
N GLY A 91 13.84 1.86 -3.22
CA GLY A 91 12.95 2.47 -4.20
C GLY A 91 11.71 1.64 -4.37
N PHE A 92 10.66 2.25 -4.91
CA PHE A 92 9.45 1.57 -5.30
C PHE A 92 9.18 1.83 -6.76
N ARG A 93 8.73 0.80 -7.48
CA ARG A 93 8.23 0.96 -8.84
C ARG A 93 7.02 0.08 -9.08
N LEU A 94 6.16 0.52 -9.99
CA LEU A 94 5.13 -0.33 -10.57
C LEU A 94 5.65 -0.95 -11.87
N ASN A 95 5.62 -2.28 -11.95
CA ASN A 95 5.95 -3.03 -13.16
C ASN A 95 4.74 -3.88 -13.57
N GLY A 96 3.99 -3.41 -14.55
CA GLY A 96 2.66 -3.96 -14.86
C GLY A 96 1.72 -3.76 -13.68
N THR A 97 1.29 -4.86 -13.04
CA THR A 97 0.43 -4.86 -11.85
C THR A 97 1.16 -5.22 -10.55
N ILE A 98 2.49 -5.30 -10.62
CA ILE A 98 3.35 -5.72 -9.50
C ILE A 98 4.11 -4.52 -8.99
N LEU A 99 3.87 -4.17 -7.73
CA LEU A 99 4.71 -3.25 -6.98
C LEU A 99 6.00 -3.96 -6.59
N GLN A 100 7.12 -3.32 -6.86
CA GLN A 100 8.44 -3.84 -6.56
C GLN A 100 9.22 -2.87 -5.69
N THR A 101 10.08 -3.41 -4.82
CA THR A 101 11.05 -2.64 -4.05
C THR A 101 12.47 -2.90 -4.57
N GLN A 102 13.31 -1.87 -4.56
CA GLN A 102 14.73 -1.99 -4.87
C GLN A 102 15.54 -2.27 -3.60
N THR A 103 16.53 -3.14 -3.69
CA THR A 103 17.41 -3.50 -2.54
C THR A 103 18.90 -3.29 -2.80
N SER A 104 19.29 -2.96 -4.03
CA SER A 104 20.69 -2.70 -4.40
C SER A 104 20.85 -1.66 -5.49
N CYS A 105 22.00 -0.96 -5.54
CA CYS A 105 22.28 0.05 -6.55
C CYS A 105 22.77 -0.55 -7.88
N GLN A 106 23.75 -1.46 -7.82
CA GLN A 106 24.48 -2.01 -8.96
C GLN A 106 24.80 -3.51 -8.73
N PRO A 107 24.25 -4.43 -9.55
CA PRO A 107 23.09 -4.20 -10.40
C PRO A 107 21.87 -3.82 -9.54
N ALA A 108 20.89 -3.13 -10.13
CA ALA A 108 19.64 -2.84 -9.45
C ALA A 108 18.80 -4.12 -9.29
N VAL A 109 18.64 -4.61 -8.06
CA VAL A 109 17.80 -5.77 -7.75
C VAL A 109 16.42 -5.29 -7.32
N TRP A 110 15.39 -5.84 -7.96
CA TRP A 110 13.99 -5.52 -7.71
C TRP A 110 13.23 -6.77 -7.25
N THR A 111 12.51 -6.65 -6.14
CA THR A 111 11.71 -7.74 -5.54
C THR A 111 10.24 -7.36 -5.45
N SER A 112 9.35 -8.30 -5.72
CA SER A 112 7.89 -8.07 -5.68
C SER A 112 7.40 -7.92 -4.23
N LEU A 113 6.53 -6.93 -3.99
CA LEU A 113 5.88 -6.67 -2.70
C LEU A 113 4.45 -7.22 -2.62
N ASN A 114 3.81 -7.50 -3.76
CA ASN A 114 2.47 -8.09 -3.82
C ASN A 114 2.46 -9.36 -4.68
N ASP A 115 1.51 -10.26 -4.39
CA ASP A 115 1.17 -11.37 -5.28
C ASP A 115 0.07 -10.92 -6.26
N ASN A 116 0.41 -10.90 -7.56
CA ASN A 116 -0.50 -10.51 -8.64
C ASN A 116 -1.76 -11.39 -8.75
N ARG A 117 -1.79 -12.56 -8.09
CA ARG A 117 -2.95 -13.45 -8.05
C ARG A 117 -4.00 -13.05 -7.02
N SER A 118 -3.60 -12.34 -5.96
CA SER A 118 -4.49 -11.89 -4.88
C SER A 118 -4.77 -10.39 -4.93
N LEU A 119 -3.73 -9.59 -5.21
CA LEU A 119 -3.78 -8.14 -5.17
C LEU A 119 -2.99 -7.57 -6.35
N GLN A 120 -3.66 -6.79 -7.20
CA GLN A 120 -3.05 -6.11 -8.33
C GLN A 120 -2.92 -4.62 -8.02
N ILE A 121 -1.75 -4.04 -8.27
CA ILE A 121 -1.55 -2.59 -8.18
C ILE A 121 -1.79 -1.99 -9.56
N LEU A 122 -2.79 -1.12 -9.67
CA LEU A 122 -3.21 -0.52 -10.94
C LEU A 122 -2.53 0.83 -11.19
N ALA A 123 -2.23 1.57 -10.13
CA ALA A 123 -1.51 2.83 -10.21
C ALA A 123 -0.67 3.07 -8.96
N LEU A 124 0.48 3.72 -9.16
CA LEU A 124 1.37 4.21 -8.12
C LEU A 124 1.71 5.65 -8.49
N ASN A 125 1.28 6.62 -7.69
CA ASN A 125 1.47 8.04 -7.96
C ASN A 125 2.15 8.72 -6.79
N PHE A 126 3.02 9.66 -7.11
CA PHE A 126 3.75 10.48 -6.16
C PHE A 126 3.54 11.94 -6.52
N GLN A 127 3.11 12.76 -5.55
CA GLN A 127 2.90 14.19 -5.73
C GLN A 127 3.54 14.97 -4.59
N TRP A 128 4.16 16.10 -4.91
CA TRP A 128 4.76 16.98 -3.92
C TRP A 128 3.76 18.06 -3.52
N GLU A 129 3.49 18.09 -2.22
CA GLU A 129 2.79 19.18 -1.57
C GLU A 129 3.84 20.08 -0.91
N CYS A 130 4.07 21.20 -1.57
CA CYS A 130 5.10 22.14 -1.20
C CYS A 130 4.48 23.21 -0.33
N ASP A 131 5.08 23.42 0.83
CA ASP A 131 4.74 24.51 1.71
C ASP A 131 5.78 25.62 1.54
N ALA A 132 5.32 26.75 0.99
CA ALA A 132 6.16 27.90 0.68
C ALA A 132 6.33 28.83 1.90
N ASP A 133 5.65 28.57 3.02
CA ASP A 133 5.75 29.42 4.19
C ASP A 133 7.13 29.34 4.84
N SER A 134 7.60 30.48 5.35
CA SER A 134 8.87 30.57 6.07
C SER A 134 8.86 29.80 7.40
N ASN A 135 7.67 29.52 7.94
CA ASN A 135 7.47 28.68 9.13
C ASN A 135 7.23 27.21 8.78
N SER A 136 7.40 26.85 7.51
CA SER A 136 7.15 25.51 7.04
C SER A 136 7.98 24.49 7.81
N GLN A 137 7.28 23.43 8.16
CA GLN A 137 7.83 22.27 8.82
C GLN A 137 8.49 21.29 7.82
N GLY A 138 8.43 21.57 6.51
CA GLY A 138 9.04 20.79 5.43
C GLY A 138 8.01 20.33 4.40
N ASP A 139 8.51 19.84 3.27
CA ASP A 139 7.67 19.36 2.16
C ASP A 139 6.95 18.04 2.54
N LEU A 140 5.72 17.87 2.03
CA LEU A 140 4.95 16.63 2.13
C LEU A 140 4.97 15.90 0.79
N LEU A 141 5.16 14.58 0.86
CA LEU A 141 5.02 13.69 -0.29
C LEU A 141 3.68 12.95 -0.18
N SER A 142 2.77 13.21 -1.09
CA SER A 142 1.55 12.43 -1.27
C SER A 142 1.85 11.17 -2.08
N LEU A 143 1.62 10.01 -1.45
CA LEU A 143 1.68 8.69 -2.07
C LEU A 143 0.25 8.20 -2.28
N GLU A 144 -0.11 7.94 -3.52
CA GLU A 144 -1.37 7.32 -3.90
C GLU A 144 -1.13 5.95 -4.54
N ILE A 145 -1.87 4.96 -4.06
CA ILE A 145 -1.92 3.61 -4.63
C ILE A 145 -3.35 3.26 -4.99
N ARG A 146 -3.56 2.87 -6.25
CA ARG A 146 -4.82 2.26 -6.68
C ARG A 146 -4.59 0.77 -6.85
N SER A 147 -5.43 -0.05 -6.23
CA SER A 147 -5.29 -1.50 -6.24
C SER A 147 -6.62 -2.20 -6.43
N GLN A 148 -6.59 -3.42 -6.96
CA GLN A 148 -7.75 -4.28 -7.11
C GLN A 148 -7.43 -5.68 -6.59
N ALA A 149 -8.21 -6.13 -5.60
CA ALA A 149 -8.15 -7.51 -5.13
C ALA A 149 -9.00 -8.41 -6.02
N THR A 150 -8.58 -9.66 -6.23
CA THR A 150 -9.28 -10.61 -7.13
C THR A 150 -10.72 -10.88 -6.71
N GLN A 151 -11.04 -10.70 -5.43
CA GLN A 151 -12.37 -10.94 -4.85
C GLN A 151 -13.22 -9.66 -4.75
N GLU A 152 -12.67 -8.50 -5.11
CA GLU A 152 -13.37 -7.22 -5.09
C GLU A 152 -13.50 -6.63 -6.51
N PRO A 153 -14.72 -6.44 -7.02
CA PRO A 153 -14.91 -5.97 -8.39
C PRO A 153 -14.54 -4.49 -8.56
N VAL A 154 -14.49 -3.73 -7.47
CA VAL A 154 -14.22 -2.29 -7.48
C VAL A 154 -12.79 -2.04 -6.98
N PRO A 155 -11.96 -1.33 -7.76
CA PRO A 155 -10.65 -0.90 -7.29
C PRO A 155 -10.74 0.05 -6.09
N ALA A 156 -9.85 -0.14 -5.13
CA ALA A 156 -9.67 0.77 -4.00
C ALA A 156 -8.51 1.74 -4.26
N THR A 157 -8.66 2.98 -3.84
CA THR A 157 -7.59 3.99 -3.87
C THR A 157 -7.21 4.35 -2.43
N TRP A 158 -5.90 4.36 -2.15
CA TRP A 158 -5.34 4.68 -0.86
C TRP A 158 -4.33 5.80 -1.01
N GLN A 159 -4.46 6.83 -0.18
CA GLN A 159 -3.56 7.97 -0.15
C GLN A 159 -2.94 8.14 1.24
N ARG A 160 -1.65 8.46 1.27
CA ARG A 160 -0.90 8.77 2.49
C ARG A 160 0.04 9.94 2.24
N HIS A 161 0.06 10.89 3.17
CA HIS A 161 1.07 11.94 3.21
C HIS A 161 2.26 11.49 4.04
N VAL A 162 3.45 11.67 3.49
CA VAL A 162 4.72 11.36 4.13
C VAL A 162 5.52 12.64 4.27
N ARG A 163 5.81 13.01 5.51
CA ARG A 163 6.76 14.08 5.79
C ARG A 163 8.17 13.54 5.66
N MET A 164 8.92 14.12 4.74
CA MET A 164 10.30 13.75 4.46
C MET A 164 11.23 14.51 5.41
N ARG A 165 12.27 13.85 5.96
CA ARG A 165 13.10 14.44 7.02
C ARG A 165 14.11 15.48 6.51
N ASN A 166 14.65 15.28 5.32
CA ASN A 166 15.76 16.08 4.78
C ASN A 166 15.41 16.81 3.48
N VAL A 167 14.11 16.82 3.12
CA VAL A 167 13.62 17.53 1.94
C VAL A 167 13.08 18.88 2.37
N HIS A 168 13.72 19.93 1.85
CA HIS A 168 13.23 21.30 1.97
C HIS A 168 13.40 22.01 0.63
N ALA A 169 12.82 23.20 0.47
CA ALA A 169 12.77 23.93 -0.81
C ALA A 169 14.09 24.00 -1.60
N ARG A 170 15.26 23.98 -0.94
CA ARG A 170 16.60 24.02 -1.59
C ARG A 170 17.17 22.64 -2.00
N THR A 171 16.66 21.54 -1.44
CA THR A 171 17.15 20.15 -1.67
C THR A 171 16.08 19.28 -2.31
N ARG A 172 15.00 19.91 -2.81
CA ARG A 172 13.92 19.22 -3.50
C ARG A 172 14.44 18.58 -4.80
N PRO A 173 14.02 17.36 -5.15
CA PRO A 173 14.33 16.78 -6.45
C PRO A 173 13.90 17.71 -7.58
N THR A 174 14.70 17.86 -8.63
CA THR A 174 14.35 18.68 -9.80
C THR A 174 13.12 18.15 -10.54
N THR A 175 12.75 16.89 -10.32
CA THR A 175 11.53 16.26 -10.85
C THR A 175 10.28 16.56 -10.03
N ALA A 176 10.41 17.26 -8.91
CA ALA A 176 9.29 17.63 -8.06
C ALA A 176 8.53 18.82 -8.65
N SER A 177 7.41 18.55 -9.32
CA SER A 177 6.42 19.59 -9.62
C SER A 177 5.56 19.82 -8.38
N CYS A 178 5.56 21.06 -7.88
CA CYS A 178 4.78 21.43 -6.71
C CYS A 178 3.35 21.74 -7.10
N THR A 179 2.41 21.06 -6.45
CA THR A 179 1.09 21.64 -6.24
C THR A 179 1.18 22.48 -4.97
N SER A 180 0.97 23.79 -5.07
CA SER A 180 0.85 24.65 -3.90
C SER A 180 -0.26 24.10 -3.01
N ALA A 181 0.04 23.82 -1.74
CA ALA A 181 -1.01 23.60 -0.76
C ALA A 181 -1.90 24.85 -0.74
N ALA A 182 -3.20 24.67 -1.01
CA ALA A 182 -4.17 25.76 -1.01
C ALA A 182 -4.37 26.34 0.40
#